data_AF-A0A401I9R0-F1
#
_entry.id   AF-A0A401I9R0-F1
#
_cell.length_a   1.000
_cell.length_b   1.000
_cell.length_c   1.000
_cell.angle_alpha   90.00
_cell.angle_beta   90.00
_cell.angle_gamma   90.00
#
_symmetry.space_group_name_H-M   'P 1'
#
loop_
_entity.id
_entity.type
_entity.pdbx_description
1 polymer ?
#
loop_
_entity_poly.entity_id
_entity_poly.type
_entity_poly.pdbx_seq_one_letter_code
_entity_poly.pdbx_strand_id
1 'polypeptide(L)'
;MAKDEGFAELAWDTGRVESDRSVLIAYDGEPLQARTRYYYRVQVWDGADEPSSWSEPSWWETALRREEWQAAWITAARQGAEEVESADYLRRDFTLEGEVASARLYATALGLYHLYVNGRRPDDSQLAPGWTSYTKRLQYQTYDVTEL
;
A
#
# COMPACT_ATOMS: atom_id res chain seq x y z
N MET A 1 -12.96 13.93 -0.87
CA MET A 1 -12.24 12.76 -0.33
C MET A 1 -12.75 12.48 1.09
N ALA A 2 -12.88 11.21 1.47
CA ALA A 2 -13.33 10.79 2.80
C ALA A 2 -12.62 9.50 3.23
N LYS A 3 -12.75 9.11 4.50
CA LYS A 3 -12.25 7.82 5.01
C LYS A 3 -13.29 6.69 4.90
N ASP A 4 -14.52 7.05 4.55
CA ASP A 4 -15.60 6.14 4.24
C ASP A 4 -16.07 6.33 2.79
N GLU A 5 -16.61 5.27 2.19
CA GLU A 5 -17.11 5.30 0.81
C GLU A 5 -18.38 6.14 0.64
N GLY A 6 -19.14 6.35 1.73
CA GLY A 6 -20.35 7.14 1.75
C GLY A 6 -20.11 8.66 1.77
N PHE A 7 -18.87 9.09 1.97
CA PHE A 7 -18.49 10.49 2.13
C PHE A 7 -19.24 11.19 3.27
N ALA A 8 -19.48 10.49 4.39
CA ALA A 8 -20.21 11.03 5.54
C ALA A 8 -19.45 12.20 6.20
N GLU A 9 -18.12 12.10 6.28
CA GLU A 9 -17.24 13.18 6.74
C GLU A 9 -16.10 13.38 5.73
N LEU A 10 -15.99 14.60 5.20
CA LEU A 10 -15.00 14.93 4.18
C LEU A 10 -13.63 15.18 4.84
N ALA A 11 -12.65 14.38 4.45
CA ALA A 11 -11.24 14.60 4.78
C ALA A 11 -10.59 15.69 3.90
N TRP A 12 -11.16 15.94 2.71
CA TRP A 12 -10.75 17.04 1.82
C TRP A 12 -11.83 17.32 0.77
N ASP A 13 -12.12 18.59 0.54
CA ASP A 13 -12.97 19.09 -0.52
C ASP A 13 -12.32 20.32 -1.13
N THR A 14 -12.08 20.31 -2.44
CA THR A 14 -11.50 21.46 -3.16
C THR A 14 -12.53 22.56 -3.39
N GLY A 15 -13.83 22.22 -3.29
CA GLY A 15 -14.87 22.97 -3.98
C GLY A 15 -14.62 23.00 -5.48
N ARG A 16 -15.25 23.97 -6.14
CA ARG A 16 -14.98 24.28 -7.54
C ARG A 16 -13.70 25.12 -7.65
N VAL A 17 -12.77 24.68 -8.49
CA VAL A 17 -11.51 25.39 -8.77
C VAL A 17 -11.48 25.73 -10.25
N GLU A 18 -11.31 27.01 -10.58
CA GLU A 18 -11.14 27.48 -11.96
C GLU A 18 -9.78 27.03 -12.51
N SER A 19 -9.77 25.88 -13.20
CA SER A 19 -8.58 25.34 -13.86
C SER A 19 -8.97 24.38 -14.98
N ASP A 20 -8.18 24.37 -16.06
CA ASP A 20 -8.26 23.39 -17.15
C ASP A 20 -7.42 22.13 -16.90
N ARG A 21 -6.72 22.06 -15.75
CA ARG A 21 -5.87 20.93 -15.39
C ARG A 21 -6.71 19.75 -14.92
N SER A 22 -6.50 18.59 -15.52
CA SER A 22 -7.19 17.33 -15.17
C SER A 22 -6.25 16.16 -14.85
N VAL A 23 -4.93 16.38 -14.94
CA VAL A 23 -3.92 15.33 -14.81
C VAL A 23 -2.93 15.69 -13.70
N LEU A 24 -2.64 14.72 -12.83
CA LEU A 24 -1.69 14.83 -11.73
C LEU A 24 -1.95 16.07 -10.85
N ILE A 25 -3.21 16.27 -10.46
CA ILE A 25 -3.57 17.28 -9.47
C ILE A 25 -3.08 16.82 -8.11
N ALA A 26 -2.22 17.62 -7.50
CA ALA A 26 -1.67 17.31 -6.19
C ALA A 26 -2.75 17.42 -5.12
N TYR A 27 -2.76 16.46 -4.20
CA TYR A 27 -3.52 16.56 -2.97
C TYR A 27 -2.97 17.73 -2.12
N ASP A 28 -3.86 18.62 -1.68
CA ASP A 28 -3.53 19.82 -0.87
C ASP A 28 -4.43 19.92 0.37
N GLY A 29 -4.87 18.77 0.88
CA GLY A 29 -5.59 18.70 2.14
C GLY A 29 -4.68 18.43 3.34
N GLU A 30 -5.29 18.12 4.47
CA GLU A 30 -4.58 17.80 5.72
C GLU A 30 -3.63 16.58 5.57
N PRO A 31 -2.54 16.50 6.35
CA PRO A 31 -1.59 15.40 6.26
C PRO A 31 -2.25 14.01 6.36
N LEU A 32 -2.08 13.20 5.32
CA LEU A 32 -2.66 11.86 5.24
C LEU A 32 -2.11 10.93 6.32
N GLN A 33 -2.97 10.18 6.99
CA GLN A 33 -2.57 9.17 7.98
C GLN A 33 -1.98 7.94 7.31
N ALA A 34 -1.09 7.21 7.98
CA ALA A 34 -0.57 5.93 7.49
C ALA A 34 -1.66 4.84 7.55
N ARG A 35 -1.51 3.78 6.76
CA ARG A 35 -2.41 2.59 6.78
C ARG A 35 -3.90 2.96 6.68
N THR A 36 -4.23 3.98 5.92
CA THR A 36 -5.57 4.54 5.84
C THR A 36 -6.06 4.52 4.41
N ARG A 37 -7.23 3.92 4.18
CA ARG A 37 -7.92 3.97 2.90
C ARG A 37 -8.69 5.27 2.79
N TYR A 38 -8.49 5.98 1.68
CA TYR A 38 -9.17 7.22 1.36
C TYR A 38 -9.97 7.03 0.07
N TYR A 39 -11.25 7.36 0.14
CA TYR A 39 -12.16 7.34 -1.00
C TYR A 39 -12.25 8.74 -1.60
N TYR A 40 -12.33 8.81 -2.92
CA TYR A 40 -12.46 10.05 -3.67
C TYR A 40 -13.41 9.90 -4.85
N ARG A 41 -13.93 11.04 -5.27
CA ARG A 41 -14.69 11.22 -6.50
C ARG A 41 -14.42 12.62 -7.01
N VAL A 42 -14.60 12.83 -8.30
CA VAL A 42 -14.34 14.11 -8.96
C VAL A 42 -15.57 14.51 -9.77
N GLN A 43 -15.82 15.81 -9.85
CA GLN A 43 -16.81 16.45 -10.72
C GLN A 43 -16.09 17.54 -11.50
N VAL A 44 -16.46 17.73 -12.76
CA VAL A 44 -15.89 18.76 -13.63
C VAL A 44 -16.99 19.64 -14.22
N TRP A 45 -16.62 20.82 -14.71
CA TRP A 45 -17.50 21.73 -15.43
C TRP A 45 -17.00 21.86 -16.86
N ASP A 46 -17.91 21.95 -17.82
CA ASP A 46 -17.58 22.15 -19.23
C ASP A 46 -17.49 23.65 -19.61
N GLY A 47 -17.30 23.92 -20.90
CA GLY A 47 -17.19 25.29 -21.41
C GLY A 47 -18.48 26.12 -21.34
N ALA A 48 -19.63 25.50 -21.04
CA ALA A 48 -20.92 26.16 -20.83
C ALA A 48 -21.25 26.35 -19.35
N ASP A 49 -20.29 26.07 -18.46
CA ASP A 49 -20.45 26.09 -17.01
C ASP A 49 -21.39 25.00 -16.46
N GLU A 50 -21.59 23.92 -17.22
CA GLU A 50 -22.44 22.80 -16.83
C GLU A 50 -21.64 21.73 -16.07
N PRO A 51 -22.06 21.32 -14.87
CA PRO A 51 -21.38 20.26 -14.12
C PRO A 51 -21.67 18.88 -14.72
N SER A 52 -20.65 18.03 -14.76
CA SER A 52 -20.82 16.59 -14.96
C SER A 52 -21.54 15.95 -13.77
N SER A 53 -21.98 14.69 -13.92
CA SER A 53 -22.20 13.85 -12.73
C SER A 53 -20.88 13.68 -11.97
N TRP A 54 -20.96 13.35 -10.68
CA TRP A 54 -19.80 12.83 -9.97
C TRP A 54 -19.29 11.56 -10.67
N SER A 55 -17.97 11.36 -10.65
CA SER A 55 -17.39 10.06 -10.98
C SER A 55 -17.90 8.99 -10.00
N GLU A 56 -17.86 7.74 -10.42
CA GLU A 56 -17.92 6.62 -9.46
C GLU A 56 -16.84 6.81 -8.38
N PRO A 57 -17.14 6.50 -7.11
CA PRO A 57 -16.14 6.49 -6.06
C PRO A 57 -14.97 5.57 -6.42
N SER A 58 -13.76 6.05 -6.19
CA SER A 58 -12.53 5.28 -6.26
C SER A 58 -11.75 5.48 -4.97
N TRP A 59 -10.65 4.76 -4.78
CA TRP A 59 -9.87 4.85 -3.55
C TRP A 59 -8.38 4.65 -3.80
N TRP A 60 -7.59 5.15 -2.86
CA TRP A 60 -6.21 4.74 -2.65
C TRP A 60 -5.99 4.49 -1.16
N GLU A 61 -4.92 3.78 -0.83
CA GLU A 61 -4.57 3.46 0.54
C GLU A 61 -3.14 3.88 0.82
N THR A 62 -2.94 4.62 1.91
CA THR A 62 -1.60 4.98 2.36
C THR A 62 -0.95 3.77 3.01
N ALA A 63 0.33 3.57 2.72
CA ALA A 63 1.07 2.44 3.23
C ALA A 63 1.72 2.74 4.60
N LEU A 64 2.55 1.82 5.07
CA LEU A 64 3.30 1.91 6.31
C LEU A 64 4.37 3.01 6.26
N ARG A 65 4.42 3.92 7.25
CA ARG A 65 5.53 4.87 7.34
C ARG A 65 6.79 4.21 7.87
N ARG A 66 7.95 4.78 7.52
CA ARG A 66 9.26 4.24 7.88
C ARG A 66 9.43 4.12 9.40
N GLU A 67 8.92 5.09 10.14
CA GLU A 67 9.06 5.20 11.59
C GLU A 67 8.15 4.23 12.35
N GLU A 68 7.19 3.62 11.66
CA GLU A 68 6.19 2.70 12.24
C GLU A 68 6.54 1.22 12.06
N TRP A 69 7.68 0.92 11.42
CA TRP A 69 8.17 -0.46 11.32
C TRP A 69 8.57 -0.98 12.70
N GLN A 70 7.96 -2.10 13.09
CA GLN A 70 8.29 -2.85 14.31
C GLN A 70 9.05 -4.16 14.01
N ALA A 71 9.16 -4.52 12.73
CA ALA A 71 9.89 -5.71 12.31
C ALA A 71 11.40 -5.51 12.38
N ALA A 72 12.14 -6.59 12.56
CA ALA A 72 13.60 -6.62 12.49
C ALA A 72 14.05 -7.31 11.21
N TRP A 73 15.24 -6.95 10.72
CA TRP A 73 15.92 -7.72 9.68
C TRP A 73 16.26 -9.12 10.21
N ILE A 74 15.91 -10.13 9.45
CA ILE A 74 16.20 -11.53 9.76
C ILE A 74 16.96 -12.17 8.60
N THR A 75 17.74 -13.21 8.90
CA THR A 75 18.44 -14.02 7.92
C THR A 75 18.45 -15.47 8.39
N ALA A 76 18.59 -16.42 7.47
CA ALA A 76 18.72 -17.82 7.82
C ALA A 76 20.02 -18.07 8.61
N ALA A 77 19.97 -18.99 9.57
CA ALA A 77 21.16 -19.42 10.28
C ALA A 77 22.07 -20.22 9.34
N ARG A 78 23.29 -19.74 9.10
CA ARG A 78 24.28 -20.48 8.30
C ARG A 78 25.01 -21.51 9.16
N GLN A 79 25.17 -22.72 8.63
CA GLN A 79 26.03 -23.75 9.20
C GLN A 79 27.18 -24.02 8.23
N GLY A 80 28.43 -23.82 8.68
CA GLY A 80 29.64 -24.06 7.88
C GLY A 80 30.24 -22.82 7.23
N ALA A 81 31.39 -23.02 6.57
CA ALA A 81 32.22 -21.97 5.98
C ALA A 81 31.98 -21.73 4.48
N GLU A 82 31.08 -22.50 3.84
CA GLU A 82 30.79 -22.34 2.42
C GLU A 82 29.74 -21.25 2.18
N GLU A 83 30.12 -20.26 1.38
CA GLU A 83 29.26 -19.19 0.87
C GLU A 83 28.34 -19.72 -0.23
N VAL A 84 27.38 -20.57 0.11
CA VAL A 84 26.28 -20.88 -0.81
C VAL A 84 25.23 -19.78 -0.69
N GLU A 85 25.00 -19.05 -1.78
CA GLU A 85 23.85 -18.15 -1.91
C GLU A 85 22.60 -18.97 -2.24
N SER A 86 22.00 -19.60 -1.22
CA SER A 86 20.73 -20.32 -1.34
C SER A 86 19.52 -19.39 -1.20
N ALA A 87 18.42 -19.79 -1.82
CA ALA A 87 17.10 -19.24 -1.52
C ALA A 87 16.52 -19.95 -0.30
N ASP A 88 16.78 -19.40 0.89
CA ASP A 88 16.36 -20.03 2.15
C ASP A 88 14.86 -19.85 2.42
N TYR A 89 14.26 -20.87 3.05
CA TYR A 89 12.86 -20.84 3.47
C TYR A 89 12.74 -20.42 4.93
N LEU A 90 12.10 -19.27 5.18
CA LEU A 90 11.79 -18.76 6.52
C LEU A 90 10.29 -18.87 6.76
N ARG A 91 9.91 -19.36 7.95
CA ARG A 91 8.50 -19.52 8.35
C ARG A 91 8.27 -19.04 9.77
N ARG A 92 7.06 -18.52 10.02
CA ARG A 92 6.58 -18.20 11.36
C ARG A 92 5.09 -18.51 11.43
N ASP A 93 4.72 -19.27 12.46
CA ASP A 93 3.31 -19.50 12.80
C ASP A 93 2.88 -18.53 13.90
N PHE A 94 1.61 -18.13 13.86
CA PHE A 94 0.94 -17.36 14.89
C PHE A 94 -0.55 -17.70 14.89
N THR A 95 -1.28 -17.24 15.91
CA THR A 95 -2.73 -17.45 16.05
C THR A 95 -3.40 -16.10 16.17
N LEU A 96 -4.55 -15.94 15.49
CA LEU A 96 -5.38 -14.74 15.57
C LEU A 96 -6.60 -15.03 16.45
N GLU A 97 -7.01 -14.03 17.22
CA GLU A 97 -8.24 -14.05 17.99
C GLU A 97 -9.27 -13.10 17.35
N GLY A 98 -10.52 -13.55 17.23
CA GLY A 98 -11.61 -12.76 16.65
C GLY A 98 -11.71 -12.83 15.12
N GLU A 99 -12.65 -12.06 14.59
CA GLU A 99 -12.89 -11.94 13.15
C GLU A 99 -11.98 -10.86 12.54
N VAL A 100 -11.45 -11.14 11.34
CA VAL A 100 -10.56 -10.22 10.63
C VAL A 100 -11.40 -9.30 9.73
N ALA A 101 -11.45 -8.02 10.06
CA ALA A 101 -12.09 -7.02 9.20
C ALA A 101 -11.20 -6.64 8.00
N SER A 102 -9.89 -6.59 8.20
CA SER A 102 -8.88 -6.40 7.15
C SER A 102 -7.50 -6.84 7.62
N ALA A 103 -6.64 -7.24 6.69
CA ALA A 103 -5.25 -7.56 6.97
C ALA A 103 -4.31 -7.05 5.86
N ARG A 104 -3.14 -6.56 6.27
CA ARG A 104 -2.09 -6.07 5.38
C ARG A 104 -0.75 -6.70 5.73
N LEU A 105 0.00 -7.06 4.71
CA LEU A 105 1.39 -7.47 4.85
C LEU A 105 2.30 -6.46 4.15
N TYR A 106 3.25 -5.90 4.89
CA TYR A 106 4.28 -5.02 4.38
C TYR A 106 5.60 -5.78 4.36
N ALA A 107 6.22 -5.96 3.20
CA ALA A 107 7.44 -6.77 3.06
C ALA A 107 8.47 -6.17 2.10
N THR A 108 9.73 -6.48 2.37
CA THR A 108 10.88 -6.16 1.53
C THR A 108 12.00 -7.16 1.82
N ALA A 109 13.01 -7.22 0.95
CA ALA A 109 14.23 -8.00 1.16
C ALA A 109 15.47 -7.22 0.69
N LEU A 110 16.62 -7.47 1.31
CA LEU A 110 17.92 -7.17 0.69
C LEU A 110 18.30 -8.36 -0.17
N GLY A 111 17.84 -8.35 -1.42
CA GLY A 111 17.84 -9.53 -2.29
C GLY A 111 16.45 -9.68 -2.89
N LEU A 112 15.93 -10.90 -2.94
CA LEU A 112 14.60 -11.19 -3.44
C LEU A 112 13.82 -12.01 -2.39
N TYR A 113 12.49 -11.94 -2.42
CA TYR A 113 11.65 -12.83 -1.64
C TYR A 113 10.47 -13.37 -2.45
N HIS A 114 9.94 -14.49 -1.98
CA HIS A 114 8.69 -15.07 -2.49
C HIS A 114 7.77 -15.36 -1.30
N LEU A 115 6.61 -14.70 -1.26
CA LEU A 115 5.75 -14.64 -0.08
C LEU A 115 4.56 -15.59 -0.18
N TYR A 116 4.28 -16.26 0.94
CA TYR A 116 3.09 -17.09 1.14
C TYR A 116 2.45 -16.76 2.49
N VAL A 117 1.12 -16.72 2.51
CA VAL A 117 0.29 -16.69 3.73
C VAL A 117 -0.66 -17.89 3.63
N ASN A 118 -0.66 -18.76 4.65
CA ASN A 118 -1.47 -19.99 4.67
C ASN A 118 -1.34 -20.86 3.40
N GLY A 119 -0.12 -20.93 2.84
CA GLY A 119 0.18 -21.69 1.62
C GLY A 119 -0.29 -21.03 0.32
N ARG A 120 -0.89 -19.83 0.37
CA ARG A 120 -1.38 -19.07 -0.77
C ARG A 120 -0.53 -17.82 -1.01
N ARG A 121 -0.48 -17.38 -2.27
CA ARG A 121 0.19 -16.14 -2.64
C ARG A 121 -0.80 -14.96 -2.56
N PRO A 122 -0.38 -13.79 -2.06
CA PRO A 122 -1.23 -12.61 -2.06
C PRO A 122 -1.43 -11.99 -3.44
N ASP A 123 -0.47 -12.16 -4.34
CA ASP A 123 -0.54 -11.71 -5.72
C ASP A 123 0.37 -12.55 -6.62
N ASP A 124 0.54 -12.12 -7.87
CA ASP A 124 1.41 -12.75 -8.87
C ASP A 124 2.82 -12.14 -8.96
N SER A 125 3.19 -11.20 -8.07
CA SER A 125 4.46 -10.45 -8.12
C SER A 125 5.68 -11.37 -8.22
N GLN A 126 6.61 -11.03 -9.12
CA GLN A 126 7.86 -11.78 -9.28
C GLN A 126 9.04 -10.88 -8.93
N LEU A 127 10.10 -11.47 -8.40
CA LEU A 127 11.37 -10.78 -8.13
C LEU A 127 11.19 -9.53 -7.22
N ALA A 128 10.24 -9.57 -6.29
CA ALA A 128 10.08 -8.53 -5.29
C ALA A 128 11.33 -8.48 -4.37
N PRO A 129 11.83 -7.28 -3.98
CA PRO A 129 11.24 -5.96 -4.17
C PRO A 129 11.71 -5.20 -5.43
N GLY A 130 12.35 -5.89 -6.40
CA GLY A 130 13.01 -5.27 -7.54
C GLY A 130 14.40 -4.73 -7.18
N TRP A 131 15.04 -4.01 -8.12
CA TRP A 131 16.41 -3.53 -7.97
C TRP A 131 16.47 -2.01 -7.78
N THR A 132 17.01 -1.58 -6.64
CA THR A 132 17.35 -0.19 -6.33
C THR A 132 18.78 -0.09 -5.79
N SER A 133 19.29 1.13 -5.63
CA SER A 133 20.53 1.34 -4.86
C SER A 133 20.25 1.15 -3.37
N TYR A 134 20.40 -0.09 -2.86
CA TYR A 134 19.95 -0.48 -1.51
C TYR A 134 20.57 0.33 -0.36
N THR A 135 21.78 0.87 -0.54
CA THR A 135 22.42 1.77 0.44
C THR A 135 21.78 3.16 0.51
N LYS A 136 20.89 3.49 -0.44
CA LYS A 136 20.18 4.78 -0.52
C LYS A 136 18.67 4.62 -0.35
N ARG A 137 18.08 3.61 -0.98
CA ARG A 137 16.65 3.35 -0.94
C ARG A 137 16.38 1.87 -1.19
N LEU A 138 15.45 1.34 -0.42
CA LEU A 138 14.87 0.02 -0.62
C LEU A 138 13.35 0.18 -0.71
N GLN A 139 12.74 -0.46 -1.70
CA GLN A 139 11.28 -0.47 -1.85
C GLN A 139 10.68 -1.61 -1.03
N TYR A 140 9.53 -1.37 -0.40
CA TYR A 140 8.71 -2.44 0.17
C TYR A 140 7.38 -2.51 -0.57
N GLN A 141 6.71 -3.65 -0.49
CA GLN A 141 5.42 -3.90 -1.11
C GLN A 141 4.36 -4.01 -0.02
N THR A 142 3.13 -3.63 -0.36
CA THR A 142 1.95 -3.78 0.48
C THR A 142 1.01 -4.78 -0.18
N TYR A 143 0.59 -5.78 0.58
CA TYR A 143 -0.32 -6.83 0.12
C TYR A 143 -1.60 -6.78 0.95
N ASP A 144 -2.75 -6.86 0.28
CA ASP A 144 -4.00 -7.22 0.93
C ASP A 144 -4.02 -8.73 1.16
N VAL A 145 -4.06 -9.15 2.43
CA VAL A 145 -4.05 -10.56 2.85
C VAL A 145 -5.29 -10.91 3.67
N THR A 146 -6.35 -10.11 3.54
CA THR A 146 -7.58 -10.25 4.35
C THR A 146 -8.23 -11.63 4.16
N GLU A 147 -8.19 -12.17 2.94
CA GLU A 147 -8.85 -13.43 2.56
C GLU A 147 -7.91 -14.66 2.54
N LEU A 148 -6.69 -14.54 3.10
CA LEU A 148 -5.67 -15.59 3.07
C LEU A 148 -5.55 -16.39 4.36
#